data_AF-A0A453NS15-F1
#
_entry.id   AF-A0A453NS15-F1
#
_cell.length_a   1.000
_cell.length_b   1.000
_cell.length_c   1.000
_cell.angle_alpha   90.00
_cell.angle_beta   90.00
_cell.angle_gamma   90.00
#
_symmetry.space_group_name_H-M   'P 1'
#
loop_
_entity.id
_entity.type
_entity.pdbx_description
1 polymer ?
#
loop_
_entity_poly.entity_id
_entity_poly.type
_entity_poly.pdbx_seq_one_letter_code
_entity_poly.pdbx_strand_id
1 'polypeptide(L)'
;VDYRGYEVTVENFLRVLTGRHESAVPRSKRLLSDEGSHILLYMTGHGGDEFLKFQDNEELQSHDLADAVKQMKEKHRFKELLIMVDTCQAATLFSQLQSPGVLAIGSSMKGENSYSHHLDSDIGVSVVDRFTFHTLAFFEKLNMYSNASLNSLFNSYDPSMLLSTAYYRMDLYKRALNEVPVTNFFGSVMKTIHTDSAYTGFLAAHDAELPLSVGNNILDHVMLQNEASARRSNIEEMNVSFSKFCISFI
;
A
#
# COMPACT_ATOMS: atom_id res chain seq x y z
N VAL A 1 -7.88 11.77 2.23
CA VAL A 1 -8.50 11.46 0.92
C VAL A 1 -7.58 12.03 -0.14
N ASP A 2 -6.93 11.18 -0.92
CA ASP A 2 -5.93 11.60 -1.91
C ASP A 2 -6.54 11.97 -3.28
N TYR A 3 -7.59 11.25 -3.71
CA TYR A 3 -8.35 11.51 -4.93
C TYR A 3 -9.85 11.49 -4.59
N ARG A 4 -10.64 12.42 -5.14
CA ARG A 4 -12.10 12.51 -4.91
C ARG A 4 -12.84 13.14 -6.09
N GLY A 5 -14.11 12.78 -6.25
CA GLY A 5 -14.97 13.32 -7.31
C GLY A 5 -14.33 13.17 -8.69
N TYR A 6 -14.22 14.27 -9.44
CA TYR A 6 -13.64 14.29 -10.79
C TYR A 6 -12.16 13.87 -10.88
N GLU A 7 -11.44 13.75 -9.75
CA GLU A 7 -10.07 13.21 -9.77
C GLU A 7 -10.03 11.68 -9.81
N VAL A 8 -11.16 11.00 -9.59
CA VAL A 8 -11.29 9.53 -9.58
C VAL A 8 -11.54 9.04 -11.01
N THR A 9 -10.47 8.99 -11.80
CA THR A 9 -10.49 8.52 -13.20
C THR A 9 -9.59 7.30 -13.38
N VAL A 10 -9.84 6.51 -14.43
CA VAL A 10 -9.00 5.37 -14.80
C VAL A 10 -7.58 5.84 -15.08
N GLU A 11 -7.42 6.98 -15.75
CA GLU A 11 -6.12 7.57 -16.04
C GLU A 11 -5.31 7.85 -14.76
N ASN A 12 -5.91 8.53 -13.78
CA ASN A 12 -5.20 8.84 -12.53
C ASN A 12 -4.84 7.57 -11.77
N PHE A 13 -5.73 6.58 -11.76
CA PHE A 13 -5.45 5.27 -11.17
C PHE A 13 -4.23 4.58 -11.81
N LEU A 14 -4.19 4.48 -13.13
CA LEU A 14 -3.07 3.88 -13.85
C LEU A 14 -1.78 4.69 -13.68
N ARG A 15 -1.85 6.03 -13.60
CA ARG A 15 -0.70 6.89 -13.31
C ARG A 15 -0.11 6.63 -11.93
N VAL A 16 -0.93 6.42 -10.90
CA VAL A 16 -0.48 6.03 -9.56
C VAL A 16 0.28 4.71 -9.61
N LEU A 17 -0.32 3.68 -10.22
CA LEU A 17 0.30 2.36 -10.35
C LEU A 17 1.63 2.42 -11.12
N THR A 18 1.66 3.10 -12.26
CA THR A 18 2.84 3.16 -13.14
C THR A 18 3.88 4.21 -12.73
N GLY A 19 3.54 5.10 -11.80
CA GLY A 19 4.40 6.15 -11.27
C GLY A 19 4.65 7.28 -12.27
N ARG A 20 3.79 7.39 -13.28
CA ARG A 20 3.86 8.40 -14.34
C ARG A 20 3.11 9.64 -13.89
N HIS A 21 3.76 10.43 -13.05
CA HIS A 21 3.21 11.68 -12.52
C HIS A 21 3.98 12.88 -13.03
N GLU A 22 3.28 13.98 -13.26
CA GLU A 22 3.91 15.28 -13.45
C GLU A 22 4.66 15.72 -12.19
N SER A 23 5.69 16.55 -12.37
CA SER A 23 6.54 17.08 -11.29
C SER A 23 5.73 17.72 -10.16
N ALA A 24 4.61 18.37 -10.50
CA ALA A 24 3.75 19.10 -9.59
C ALA A 24 2.84 18.22 -8.72
N VAL A 25 2.64 16.94 -9.05
CA VAL A 25 1.75 16.05 -8.29
C VAL A 25 2.29 15.86 -6.86
N PRO A 26 1.54 16.14 -5.78
CA PRO A 26 2.05 16.01 -4.42
C PRO A 26 2.50 14.60 -4.07
N ARG A 27 3.49 14.46 -3.18
CA ARG A 27 4.02 13.16 -2.73
C ARG A 27 2.94 12.24 -2.15
N SER A 28 1.95 12.79 -1.45
CA SER A 28 0.83 12.03 -0.87
C SER A 28 -0.05 11.36 -1.92
N LYS A 29 -0.09 11.88 -3.15
CA LYS A 29 -0.87 11.34 -4.26
C LYS A 29 -0.10 10.32 -5.11
N ARG A 30 1.10 9.90 -4.70
CA ARG A 30 1.97 9.00 -5.46
C ARG A 30 2.17 7.68 -4.71
N LEU A 31 2.23 6.60 -5.46
CA LEU A 31 2.71 5.31 -4.96
C LEU A 31 4.24 5.35 -4.94
N LEU A 32 4.87 5.41 -3.76
CA LEU A 32 6.33 5.42 -3.63
C LEU A 32 6.85 4.03 -3.28
N SER A 33 6.93 3.16 -4.27
CA SER A 33 7.33 1.76 -4.12
C SER A 33 8.52 1.41 -5.00
N ASP A 34 9.19 0.33 -4.62
CA ASP A 34 10.42 -0.22 -5.21
C ASP A 34 10.37 -1.77 -5.21
N GLU A 35 11.47 -2.40 -5.61
CA GLU A 35 11.57 -3.85 -5.74
C GLU A 35 11.52 -4.61 -4.41
N GLY A 36 11.65 -3.92 -3.28
CA GLY A 36 11.50 -4.49 -1.94
C GLY A 36 10.08 -4.37 -1.40
N SER A 37 9.21 -3.60 -2.07
CA SER A 37 7.90 -3.20 -1.55
C SER A 37 6.84 -4.31 -1.69
N HIS A 38 6.02 -4.49 -0.65
CA HIS A 38 4.79 -5.28 -0.70
C HIS A 38 3.61 -4.32 -0.88
N ILE A 39 2.78 -4.55 -1.90
CA ILE A 39 1.67 -3.65 -2.25
C ILE A 39 0.34 -4.37 -2.12
N LEU A 40 -0.60 -3.74 -1.45
CA LEU A 40 -2.02 -4.12 -1.48
C LEU A 40 -2.76 -3.15 -2.40
N LEU A 41 -3.34 -3.67 -3.47
CA LEU A 41 -4.31 -2.99 -4.32
C LEU A 41 -5.68 -3.57 -4.02
N TYR A 42 -6.52 -2.79 -3.36
CA TYR A 42 -7.91 -3.17 -3.07
C TYR A 42 -8.85 -2.27 -3.89
N MET A 43 -9.75 -2.90 -4.64
CA MET A 43 -10.73 -2.26 -5.51
C MET A 43 -12.11 -2.80 -5.19
N THR A 44 -13.09 -1.92 -5.01
CA THR A 44 -14.49 -2.27 -4.77
C THR A 44 -15.40 -1.37 -5.60
N GLY A 45 -16.52 -1.87 -6.07
CA GLY A 45 -17.50 -1.08 -6.82
C GLY A 45 -18.32 -1.93 -7.77
N HIS A 46 -18.92 -1.30 -8.79
CA HIS A 46 -19.66 -2.02 -9.82
C HIS A 46 -18.75 -2.47 -10.96
N GLY A 47 -19.05 -3.64 -11.52
CA GLY A 47 -18.21 -4.29 -12.52
C GLY A 47 -18.96 -5.39 -13.25
N GLY A 48 -18.26 -6.09 -14.12
CA GLY A 48 -18.79 -7.19 -14.92
C GLY A 48 -17.68 -7.99 -15.56
N ASP A 49 -18.00 -8.68 -16.65
CA ASP A 49 -17.04 -9.53 -17.37
C ASP A 49 -15.88 -8.68 -17.91
N GLU A 50 -14.74 -8.78 -17.25
CA GLU A 50 -13.46 -8.14 -17.56
C GLU A 50 -13.38 -6.61 -17.34
N PHE A 51 -14.29 -6.01 -16.57
CA PHE A 51 -14.23 -4.57 -16.27
C PHE A 51 -14.70 -4.20 -14.85
N LEU A 52 -14.24 -3.04 -14.39
CA LEU A 52 -14.71 -2.34 -13.20
C LEU A 52 -15.06 -0.90 -13.57
N LYS A 53 -16.24 -0.42 -13.18
CA LYS A 53 -16.68 0.96 -13.46
C LYS A 53 -15.95 1.96 -12.58
N PHE A 54 -15.54 3.06 -13.20
CA PHE A 54 -15.01 4.25 -12.56
C PHE A 54 -16.02 5.37 -12.75
N GLN A 55 -16.71 5.74 -11.66
CA GLN A 55 -17.87 6.64 -11.75
C GLN A 55 -18.89 6.10 -12.78
N ASP A 56 -19.69 6.97 -13.39
CA ASP A 56 -20.71 6.58 -14.38
C ASP A 56 -20.23 6.60 -15.83
N ASN A 57 -18.97 7.01 -16.09
CA ASN A 57 -18.52 7.37 -17.45
C ASN A 57 -17.32 6.56 -17.96
N GLU A 58 -16.54 5.93 -17.08
CA GLU A 58 -15.31 5.21 -17.44
C GLU A 58 -15.34 3.78 -16.93
N GLU A 59 -14.57 2.91 -17.56
CA GLU A 59 -14.41 1.52 -17.17
C GLU A 59 -12.93 1.15 -17.21
N LEU A 60 -12.41 0.63 -16.10
CA LEU A 60 -11.10 -0.02 -16.05
C LEU A 60 -11.26 -1.44 -16.58
N GLN A 61 -10.60 -1.75 -17.68
CA GLN A 61 -10.63 -3.08 -18.28
C GLN A 61 -9.53 -3.98 -17.72
N SER A 62 -9.72 -5.29 -17.82
CA SER A 62 -8.75 -6.30 -17.36
C SER A 62 -7.39 -6.17 -18.05
N HIS A 63 -7.37 -5.78 -19.33
CA HIS A 63 -6.16 -5.55 -20.10
C HIS A 63 -5.40 -4.30 -19.63
N ASP A 64 -6.10 -3.20 -19.33
CA ASP A 64 -5.48 -1.97 -18.80
C ASP A 64 -4.79 -2.24 -17.47
N LEU A 65 -5.46 -2.98 -16.59
CA LEU A 65 -4.90 -3.40 -15.31
C LEU A 65 -3.67 -4.30 -15.52
N ALA A 66 -3.75 -5.28 -16.41
CA ALA A 66 -2.64 -6.18 -16.72
C ALA A 66 -1.42 -5.45 -17.28
N ASP A 67 -1.63 -4.50 -18.19
CA ASP A 67 -0.57 -3.69 -18.76
C ASP A 67 0.06 -2.76 -17.73
N ALA A 68 -0.72 -2.15 -16.83
CA ALA A 68 -0.18 -1.36 -15.74
C ALA A 68 0.66 -2.20 -14.76
N VAL A 69 0.17 -3.38 -14.37
CA VAL A 69 0.91 -4.29 -13.48
C VAL A 69 2.19 -4.81 -14.16
N LYS A 70 2.15 -5.08 -15.47
CA LYS A 70 3.33 -5.42 -16.26
C LYS A 70 4.37 -4.30 -16.24
N GLN A 71 3.95 -3.07 -16.50
CA GLN A 71 4.84 -1.91 -16.42
C GLN A 71 5.41 -1.70 -15.02
N MET A 72 4.61 -1.91 -13.97
CA MET A 72 5.10 -1.88 -12.59
C MET A 72 6.19 -2.93 -12.36
N LYS A 73 6.03 -4.14 -12.91
CA LYS A 73 7.00 -5.21 -12.75
C LYS A 73 8.30 -4.92 -13.51
N GLU A 74 8.20 -4.48 -14.76
CA GLU A 74 9.34 -4.08 -15.60
C GLU A 74 10.14 -2.91 -14.99
N LYS A 75 9.45 -2.01 -14.29
CA LYS A 75 10.06 -0.89 -13.58
C LYS A 75 10.45 -1.20 -12.14
N HIS A 76 10.45 -2.48 -11.73
CA HIS A 76 10.90 -2.89 -10.41
C HIS A 76 10.16 -2.17 -9.27
N ARG A 77 8.84 -1.96 -9.40
CA ARG A 77 8.04 -1.18 -8.44
C ARG A 77 7.44 -1.99 -7.30
N PHE A 78 7.57 -3.31 -7.32
CA PHE A 78 7.12 -4.18 -6.23
C PHE A 78 7.89 -5.49 -6.19
N LYS A 79 8.04 -6.02 -4.98
CA LYS A 79 8.42 -7.40 -4.71
C LYS A 79 7.22 -8.33 -4.93
N GLU A 80 6.16 -8.06 -4.19
CA GLU A 80 4.90 -8.80 -4.20
C GLU A 80 3.71 -7.83 -4.25
N LEU A 81 2.70 -8.16 -5.05
CA LEU A 81 1.48 -7.38 -5.20
C LEU A 81 0.28 -8.28 -4.91
N LEU A 82 -0.52 -7.90 -3.93
CA LEU A 82 -1.82 -8.51 -3.65
C LEU A 82 -2.91 -7.63 -4.23
N ILE A 83 -3.71 -8.17 -5.16
CA ILE A 83 -4.86 -7.52 -5.76
C ILE A 83 -6.13 -8.15 -5.17
N MET A 84 -6.98 -7.35 -4.57
CA MET A 84 -8.28 -7.76 -4.02
C MET A 84 -9.38 -6.98 -4.71
N VAL A 85 -10.35 -7.68 -5.27
CA VAL A 85 -11.43 -7.08 -6.07
C VAL A 85 -12.78 -7.49 -5.50
N ASP A 86 -13.58 -6.53 -5.07
CA ASP A 86 -14.96 -6.75 -4.62
C ASP A 86 -15.95 -6.17 -5.63
N THR A 87 -16.44 -7.00 -6.55
CA THR A 87 -17.41 -6.59 -7.57
C THR A 87 -18.06 -7.81 -8.24
N CYS A 88 -19.12 -7.58 -9.04
CA CYS A 88 -19.69 -8.62 -9.89
C CYS A 88 -18.65 -9.11 -10.91
N GLN A 89 -18.49 -10.43 -10.99
CA GLN A 89 -17.52 -11.13 -11.83
C GLN A 89 -16.07 -10.72 -11.57
N ALA A 90 -15.73 -10.39 -10.33
CA ALA A 90 -14.39 -9.92 -9.91
C ALA A 90 -13.22 -10.77 -10.45
N ALA A 91 -13.39 -12.10 -10.53
CA ALA A 91 -12.36 -13.02 -11.03
C ALA A 91 -11.90 -12.72 -12.47
N THR A 92 -12.78 -12.14 -13.28
CA THR A 92 -12.50 -11.81 -14.69
C THR A 92 -11.61 -10.58 -14.84
N LEU A 93 -11.61 -9.66 -13.86
CA LEU A 93 -10.81 -8.43 -13.94
C LEU A 93 -9.30 -8.69 -13.91
N PHE A 94 -8.87 -9.81 -13.30
CA PHE A 94 -7.46 -10.20 -13.22
C PHE A 94 -7.10 -11.43 -14.09
N SER A 95 -7.95 -11.80 -15.05
CA SER A 95 -7.72 -12.92 -15.97
C SER A 95 -6.48 -12.69 -16.84
N GLN A 96 -6.25 -11.44 -17.26
CA GLN A 96 -5.17 -11.06 -18.18
C GLN A 96 -3.83 -10.81 -17.48
N LEU A 97 -3.75 -10.91 -16.13
CA LEU A 97 -2.49 -10.74 -15.42
C LEU A 97 -1.46 -11.81 -15.83
N GLN A 98 -0.21 -11.39 -15.98
CA GLN A 98 0.91 -12.26 -16.39
C GLN A 98 2.19 -12.03 -15.57
N SER A 99 2.23 -11.01 -14.72
CA SER A 99 3.45 -10.60 -14.02
C SER A 99 3.74 -11.48 -12.81
N PRO A 100 4.98 -11.98 -12.62
CA PRO A 100 5.32 -12.81 -11.47
C PRO A 100 5.36 -12.00 -10.16
N GLY A 101 5.03 -12.65 -9.05
CA GLY A 101 4.93 -12.03 -7.74
C GLY A 101 3.57 -11.35 -7.49
N VAL A 102 2.58 -11.62 -8.35
CA VAL A 102 1.23 -11.09 -8.20
C VAL A 102 0.31 -12.18 -7.68
N LEU A 103 -0.43 -11.87 -6.62
CA LEU A 103 -1.49 -12.68 -6.05
C LEU A 103 -2.81 -11.93 -6.23
N ALA A 104 -3.84 -12.57 -6.76
CA ALA A 104 -5.13 -11.91 -6.97
C ALA A 104 -6.26 -12.72 -6.32
N ILE A 105 -7.25 -12.03 -5.76
CA ILE A 105 -8.49 -12.61 -5.24
C ILE A 105 -9.68 -11.72 -5.59
N GLY A 106 -10.77 -12.34 -6.02
CA GLY A 106 -12.03 -11.69 -6.35
C GLY A 106 -13.18 -12.21 -5.48
N SER A 107 -14.17 -11.37 -5.21
CA SER A 107 -15.35 -11.73 -4.42
C SER A 107 -16.35 -12.64 -5.14
N SER A 108 -16.32 -12.70 -6.48
CA SER A 108 -17.20 -13.57 -7.26
C SER A 108 -16.57 -14.10 -8.56
N MET A 109 -17.08 -15.24 -9.03
CA MET A 109 -16.67 -15.88 -10.29
C MET A 109 -17.37 -15.27 -11.52
N LYS A 110 -16.90 -15.62 -12.72
CA LYS A 110 -17.59 -15.27 -13.97
C LYS A 110 -19.03 -15.80 -13.95
N GLY A 111 -19.98 -14.96 -14.30
CA GLY A 111 -21.42 -15.26 -14.22
C GLY A 111 -22.06 -15.15 -12.82
N GLU A 112 -21.29 -14.79 -11.77
CA GLU A 112 -21.81 -14.53 -10.43
C GLU A 112 -21.80 -13.04 -10.09
N ASN A 113 -22.81 -12.60 -9.34
CA ASN A 113 -22.86 -11.26 -8.76
C ASN A 113 -22.06 -11.20 -7.43
N SER A 114 -21.63 -10.00 -7.04
CA SER A 114 -21.25 -9.70 -5.65
C SER A 114 -22.41 -8.98 -4.96
N TYR A 115 -22.53 -9.15 -3.64
CA TYR A 115 -23.69 -8.70 -2.87
C TYR A 115 -23.29 -7.83 -1.69
N SER A 116 -24.10 -6.80 -1.44
CA SER A 116 -23.95 -5.94 -0.28
C SER A 116 -24.48 -6.58 1.02
N HIS A 117 -24.03 -6.04 2.14
CA HIS A 117 -24.30 -6.46 3.52
C HIS A 117 -24.66 -5.23 4.37
N HIS A 118 -25.39 -5.42 5.48
CA HIS A 118 -25.91 -4.34 6.34
C HIS A 118 -26.72 -3.29 5.57
N LEU A 119 -27.97 -3.64 5.26
CA LEU A 119 -28.97 -2.66 4.84
C LEU A 119 -29.30 -1.77 6.05
N ASP A 120 -28.91 -0.50 6.01
CA ASP A 120 -29.35 0.48 6.98
C ASP A 120 -30.72 1.01 6.50
N SER A 121 -31.78 0.69 7.23
CA SER A 121 -33.14 1.12 6.87
C SER A 121 -33.38 2.61 7.06
N ASP A 122 -32.57 3.27 7.88
CA ASP A 122 -32.68 4.72 8.15
C ASP A 122 -32.00 5.53 7.04
N ILE A 123 -30.97 4.96 6.39
CA ILE A 123 -30.23 5.57 5.27
C ILE A 123 -30.69 5.01 3.90
N GLY A 124 -31.32 3.83 3.88
CA GLY A 124 -31.85 3.20 2.67
C GLY A 124 -30.81 2.59 1.74
N VAL A 125 -29.57 2.40 2.19
CA VAL A 125 -28.45 1.86 1.41
C VAL A 125 -27.71 0.77 2.19
N SER A 126 -27.02 -0.13 1.48
CA SER A 126 -26.12 -1.10 2.12
C SER A 126 -24.77 -0.44 2.39
N VAL A 127 -24.26 -0.58 3.61
CA VAL A 127 -23.07 0.18 4.06
C VAL A 127 -21.75 -0.49 3.69
N VAL A 128 -21.76 -1.81 3.43
CA VAL A 128 -20.54 -2.57 3.15
C VAL A 128 -20.84 -3.79 2.28
N ASP A 129 -19.92 -4.22 1.43
CA ASP A 129 -20.09 -5.47 0.68
C ASP A 129 -19.75 -6.72 1.52
N ARG A 130 -20.37 -7.87 1.22
CA ARG A 130 -20.20 -9.11 2.00
C ARG A 130 -18.75 -9.54 2.09
N PHE A 131 -18.05 -9.56 0.95
CA PHE A 131 -16.64 -9.95 0.92
C PHE A 131 -15.78 -9.01 1.77
N THR A 132 -16.03 -7.71 1.68
CA THR A 132 -15.38 -6.70 2.52
C THR A 132 -15.70 -6.87 4.00
N PHE A 133 -16.96 -7.09 4.35
CA PHE A 133 -17.40 -7.33 5.73
C PHE A 133 -16.70 -8.57 6.33
N HIS A 134 -16.66 -9.68 5.60
CA HIS A 134 -16.01 -10.90 6.09
C HIS A 134 -14.48 -10.78 6.14
N THR A 135 -13.87 -10.00 5.23
CA THR A 135 -12.45 -9.63 5.31
C THR A 135 -12.16 -8.87 6.60
N LEU A 136 -12.97 -7.85 6.92
CA LEU A 136 -12.83 -7.05 8.15
C LEU A 136 -13.07 -7.91 9.40
N ALA A 137 -14.12 -8.73 9.41
CA ALA A 137 -14.45 -9.63 10.51
C ALA A 137 -13.34 -10.68 10.78
N PHE A 138 -12.56 -11.07 9.77
CA PHE A 138 -11.36 -11.86 9.96
C PHE A 138 -10.29 -11.06 10.72
N PHE A 139 -10.02 -9.82 10.30
CA PHE A 139 -9.00 -8.98 10.93
C PHE A 139 -9.37 -8.53 12.36
N GLU A 140 -10.64 -8.31 12.65
CA GLU A 140 -11.12 -7.96 14.01
C GLU A 140 -10.83 -9.05 15.05
N LYS A 141 -10.67 -10.30 14.60
CA LYS A 141 -10.31 -11.44 15.47
C LYS A 141 -8.80 -11.55 15.71
N LEU A 142 -7.99 -10.81 14.95
CA LEU A 142 -6.53 -10.84 15.05
C LEU A 142 -6.02 -9.79 16.03
N ASN A 143 -4.90 -10.10 16.66
CA ASN A 143 -4.15 -9.16 17.50
C ASN A 143 -2.73 -8.95 16.95
N MET A 144 -1.96 -8.03 17.55
CA MET A 144 -0.61 -7.68 17.09
C MET A 144 0.41 -8.83 17.12
N TYR A 145 0.12 -9.91 17.85
CA TYR A 145 0.97 -11.11 17.95
C TYR A 145 0.49 -12.25 17.04
N SER A 146 -0.55 -12.01 16.25
CA SER A 146 -1.16 -13.05 15.42
C SER A 146 -0.32 -13.30 14.17
N ASN A 147 0.17 -14.53 14.03
CA ASN A 147 0.91 -15.00 12.86
C ASN A 147 -0.02 -15.54 11.76
N ALA A 148 -1.17 -14.90 11.56
CA ALA A 148 -2.15 -15.35 10.57
C ALA A 148 -1.57 -15.26 9.16
N SER A 149 -1.80 -16.31 8.36
CA SER A 149 -1.32 -16.40 6.98
C SER A 149 -2.38 -15.92 5.99
N LEU A 150 -1.99 -15.61 4.76
CA LEU A 150 -2.96 -15.36 3.68
C LEU A 150 -3.84 -16.59 3.40
N ASN A 151 -3.30 -17.80 3.57
CA ASN A 151 -4.12 -19.01 3.47
C ASN A 151 -5.25 -19.03 4.51
N SER A 152 -4.96 -18.58 5.74
CA SER A 152 -5.97 -18.47 6.80
C SER A 152 -7.04 -17.44 6.47
N LEU A 153 -6.67 -16.31 5.87
CA LEU A 153 -7.62 -15.30 5.39
C LEU A 153 -8.49 -15.86 4.26
N PHE A 154 -7.89 -16.47 3.23
CA PHE A 154 -8.66 -16.94 2.07
C PHE A 154 -9.59 -18.10 2.40
N ASN A 155 -9.17 -19.01 3.29
CA ASN A 155 -10.03 -20.09 3.76
C ASN A 155 -11.12 -19.63 4.76
N SER A 156 -11.08 -18.38 5.21
CA SER A 156 -12.14 -17.82 6.06
C SER A 156 -13.39 -17.39 5.28
N TYR A 157 -13.28 -17.27 3.95
CA TYR A 157 -14.41 -16.95 3.10
C TYR A 157 -15.33 -18.15 2.91
N ASP A 158 -16.55 -18.02 3.41
CA ASP A 158 -17.60 -19.03 3.28
C ASP A 158 -18.57 -18.61 2.15
N PRO A 159 -18.71 -19.40 1.07
CA PRO A 159 -19.62 -19.09 -0.03
C PRO A 159 -21.07 -18.87 0.41
N SER A 160 -21.53 -19.54 1.46
CA SER A 160 -22.90 -19.38 1.98
C SER A 160 -23.10 -18.01 2.64
N MET A 161 -22.05 -17.47 3.27
CA MET A 161 -22.05 -16.15 3.88
C MET A 161 -21.86 -15.05 2.83
N LEU A 162 -21.04 -15.30 1.80
CA LEU A 162 -20.80 -14.37 0.71
C LEU A 162 -21.94 -14.29 -0.30
N LEU A 163 -22.71 -15.37 -0.47
CA LEU A 163 -23.66 -15.57 -1.58
C LEU A 163 -22.99 -15.54 -2.96
N SER A 164 -21.68 -15.75 -3.00
CA SER A 164 -20.82 -15.80 -4.19
C SER A 164 -19.59 -16.66 -3.89
N THR A 165 -18.86 -17.02 -4.94
CA THR A 165 -17.63 -17.81 -4.81
C THR A 165 -16.41 -16.90 -4.86
N ALA A 166 -15.74 -16.72 -3.72
CA ALA A 166 -14.44 -16.06 -3.71
C ALA A 166 -13.40 -16.90 -4.45
N TYR A 167 -12.73 -16.30 -5.44
CA TYR A 167 -11.73 -16.98 -6.28
C TYR A 167 -10.39 -16.29 -6.16
N TYR A 168 -9.34 -17.05 -5.82
CA TYR A 168 -7.98 -16.56 -5.78
C TYR A 168 -7.08 -17.30 -6.77
N ARG A 169 -6.28 -16.51 -7.52
CA ARG A 169 -5.41 -16.96 -8.59
C ARG A 169 -3.95 -16.98 -8.10
N MET A 170 -3.31 -18.15 -8.22
CA MET A 170 -2.01 -18.46 -7.60
C MET A 170 -0.85 -18.73 -8.59
N ASP A 171 -1.13 -18.93 -9.88
CA ASP A 171 -0.13 -19.32 -10.89
C ASP A 171 1.02 -18.31 -11.04
N LEU A 172 0.76 -17.03 -10.75
CA LEU A 172 1.75 -15.96 -10.77
C LEU A 172 2.50 -15.76 -9.45
N TYR A 173 2.11 -16.49 -8.39
CA TYR A 173 2.61 -16.29 -7.04
C TYR A 173 3.28 -17.56 -6.50
N LYS A 174 4.62 -17.54 -6.45
CA LYS A 174 5.43 -18.75 -6.20
C LYS A 174 5.44 -19.22 -4.74
N ARG A 175 5.20 -18.34 -3.76
CA ARG A 175 5.30 -18.69 -2.34
C ARG A 175 4.05 -19.41 -1.88
N ALA A 176 4.21 -20.40 -1.01
CA ALA A 176 3.09 -21.07 -0.37
C ALA A 176 2.33 -20.09 0.54
N LEU A 177 1.01 -19.99 0.40
CA LEU A 177 0.19 -19.03 1.15
C LEU A 177 0.26 -19.22 2.68
N ASN A 178 0.54 -20.44 3.15
CA ASN A 178 0.74 -20.74 4.57
C ASN A 178 1.94 -20.02 5.18
N GLU A 179 2.93 -19.67 4.35
CA GLU A 179 4.18 -19.02 4.75
C GLU A 179 4.16 -17.50 4.53
N VAL A 180 3.04 -16.95 4.06
CA VAL A 180 2.88 -15.52 3.79
C VAL A 180 2.00 -14.93 4.87
N PRO A 181 2.57 -14.16 5.83
CA PRO A 181 1.77 -13.48 6.83
C PRO A 181 0.84 -12.46 6.19
N VAL A 182 -0.37 -12.30 6.74
CA VAL A 182 -1.27 -11.20 6.33
C VAL A 182 -0.63 -9.84 6.55
N THR A 183 0.28 -9.71 7.52
CA THR A 183 1.01 -8.48 7.82
C THR A 183 1.93 -8.01 6.70
N ASN A 184 2.31 -8.88 5.75
CA ASN A 184 3.06 -8.45 4.56
C ASN A 184 2.29 -7.40 3.73
N PHE A 185 0.97 -7.51 3.67
CA PHE A 185 0.12 -6.64 2.85
C PHE A 185 -0.76 -5.70 3.70
N PHE A 186 -1.20 -6.17 4.86
CA PHE A 186 -2.11 -5.44 5.74
C PHE A 186 -1.41 -4.81 6.95
N GLY A 187 -0.15 -5.16 7.22
CA GLY A 187 0.65 -4.55 8.27
C GLY A 187 1.14 -3.15 7.89
N SER A 188 1.51 -2.37 8.89
CA SER A 188 2.32 -1.15 8.69
C SER A 188 3.59 -1.34 9.50
N VAL A 189 4.74 -1.45 8.82
CA VAL A 189 6.03 -1.40 9.50
C VAL A 189 6.47 0.05 9.50
N MET A 190 6.23 0.76 10.60
CA MET A 190 6.90 2.05 10.81
C MET A 190 8.35 1.77 11.15
N LYS A 191 9.27 2.09 10.24
CA LYS A 191 10.71 2.10 10.55
C LYS A 191 10.98 3.31 11.43
N THR A 192 11.06 3.10 12.74
CA THR A 192 11.48 4.15 13.68
C THR A 192 12.97 4.40 13.46
N ILE A 193 13.31 5.59 12.94
CA ILE A 193 14.69 6.05 12.95
C ILE A 193 14.97 6.51 14.38
N HIS A 194 15.77 5.74 15.12
CA HIS A 194 16.29 6.20 16.40
C HIS A 194 17.27 7.35 16.13
N THR A 195 16.90 8.56 16.52
CA THR A 195 17.85 9.66 16.62
C THR A 195 18.60 9.50 17.95
N ASP A 196 19.91 9.31 17.90
CA ASP A 196 20.79 9.19 19.09
C ASP A 196 20.91 10.49 19.90
N SER A 197 20.16 11.54 19.54
CA SER A 197 20.18 12.84 20.18
C SER A 197 18.77 13.29 20.51
N ALA A 198 18.55 13.70 21.76
CA ALA A 198 17.34 14.38 22.16
C ALA A 198 17.22 15.71 21.39
N TYR A 199 16.04 15.96 20.83
CA TYR A 199 15.73 17.20 20.13
C TYR A 199 15.93 18.40 21.06
N THR A 200 17.04 19.13 20.93
CA THR A 200 17.28 20.40 21.61
C THR A 200 16.50 21.52 20.90
N GLY A 201 15.18 21.49 21.04
CA GLY A 201 14.30 22.55 20.59
C GLY A 201 14.44 23.80 21.47
N PHE A 202 14.90 24.91 20.86
CA PHE A 202 14.66 26.31 21.26
C PHE A 202 14.76 26.68 22.75
N LEU A 203 15.98 26.79 23.29
CA LEU A 203 16.31 27.68 24.42
C LEU A 203 17.76 28.18 24.29
N ALA A 204 18.05 29.02 23.30
CA ALA A 204 19.30 29.80 23.25
C ALA A 204 19.15 30.97 22.27
N ALA A 205 18.29 31.92 22.60
CA ALA A 205 18.33 33.25 22.01
C ALA A 205 17.81 34.27 23.03
N HIS A 206 18.54 34.40 24.13
CA HIS A 206 18.57 35.65 24.86
C HIS A 206 20.01 35.90 25.31
N ASP A 207 20.44 37.14 25.10
CA ASP A 207 21.70 37.76 25.51
C ASP A 207 22.84 37.67 24.49
N ALA A 208 22.70 38.51 23.45
CA ALA A 208 23.84 39.11 22.76
C ALA A 208 23.76 40.63 22.93
N GLU A 209 24.32 41.15 24.02
CA GLU A 209 24.80 42.53 24.06
C GLU A 209 26.33 42.51 23.91
N LEU A 210 26.81 42.99 22.76
CA LEU A 210 28.20 43.39 22.56
C LEU A 210 28.41 44.79 23.15
N PRO A 211 29.59 45.06 23.73
CA PRO A 211 30.34 46.21 23.22
C PRO A 211 31.79 45.87 22.83
N LEU A 212 32.24 46.57 21.80
CA LEU A 212 33.59 46.64 21.25
C LEU A 212 34.64 47.09 22.29
N SER A 213 35.87 46.54 22.26
CA SER A 213 37.04 47.16 21.60
C SER A 213 38.41 46.55 22.01
N VAL A 214 39.34 46.55 21.02
CA VAL A 214 40.83 46.69 21.11
C VAL A 214 41.71 45.50 21.56
N GLY A 215 42.44 44.94 20.58
CA GLY A 215 43.92 45.06 20.55
C GLY A 215 44.83 43.89 21.01
N ASN A 216 45.60 43.37 20.04
CA ASN A 216 46.98 42.82 20.09
C ASN A 216 47.25 41.31 20.38
N ASN A 217 47.79 40.67 19.32
CA ASN A 217 48.91 39.70 19.20
C ASN A 217 49.37 38.86 20.42
N ILE A 218 49.54 37.54 20.21
CA ILE A 218 50.84 36.79 20.22
C ILE A 218 50.58 35.26 20.18
N LEU A 219 51.47 34.52 19.52
CA LEU A 219 51.57 33.05 19.42
C LEU A 219 51.65 32.34 20.79
N ASP A 220 51.09 31.13 20.88
CA ASP A 220 51.76 29.89 21.35
C ASP A 220 50.75 28.72 21.26
N HIS A 221 51.00 27.69 20.45
CA HIS A 221 51.71 26.44 20.76
C HIS A 221 50.91 25.41 21.59
N VAL A 222 50.91 24.17 21.07
CA VAL A 222 50.76 22.87 21.74
C VAL A 222 49.50 22.04 21.40
N MET A 223 49.81 21.00 20.62
CA MET A 223 49.15 19.71 20.44
C MET A 223 48.61 19.12 21.75
N LEU A 224 47.43 18.51 21.71
CA LEU A 224 47.18 17.26 22.45
C LEU A 224 46.15 16.41 21.70
N GLN A 225 46.61 15.19 21.44
CA GLN A 225 45.91 14.09 20.78
C GLN A 225 44.65 13.67 21.54
N ASN A 226 43.66 13.16 20.81
CA ASN A 226 43.01 11.91 21.20
C ASN A 226 42.38 11.24 19.98
N GLU A 227 43.02 10.13 19.59
CA GLU A 227 42.47 9.11 18.70
C GLU A 227 41.43 8.30 19.46
N ALA A 228 40.29 8.01 18.82
CA ALA A 228 39.47 6.86 19.15
C ALA A 228 38.77 6.32 17.89
N SER A 229 39.49 5.44 17.21
CA SER A 229 39.05 4.15 16.69
C SER A 229 37.85 4.07 15.73
N ALA A 230 38.19 3.67 14.51
CA ALA A 230 37.32 3.21 13.45
C ALA A 230 36.50 1.96 13.81
N ARG A 231 35.20 1.98 13.49
CA ARG A 231 34.44 0.83 12.98
C ARG A 231 33.34 1.32 12.03
N ARG A 232 33.67 1.39 10.73
CA ARG A 232 32.66 1.51 9.65
C ARG A 232 32.24 0.10 9.25
N SER A 233 31.06 -0.33 9.70
CA SER A 233 30.33 -1.43 9.05
C SER A 233 29.47 -0.82 7.94
N ASN A 234 29.85 -1.06 6.69
CA ASN A 234 28.96 -0.88 5.56
C ASN A 234 27.82 -1.90 5.70
N ILE A 235 26.62 -1.44 6.00
CA ILE A 235 25.39 -2.21 5.83
C ILE A 235 24.63 -1.51 4.70
N GLU A 236 24.49 -2.21 3.58
CA GLU A 236 23.65 -1.77 2.45
C GLU A 236 22.21 -1.57 2.95
N GLU A 237 21.74 -0.33 2.87
CA GLU A 237 20.38 0.06 3.21
C GLU A 237 19.41 -0.42 2.11
N MET A 238 18.74 -1.55 2.35
CA MET A 238 17.55 -1.92 1.59
C MET A 238 16.37 -1.06 2.09
N ASN A 239 15.95 -0.10 1.27
CA ASN A 239 14.69 0.62 1.46
C ASN A 239 13.53 -0.34 1.21
N VAL A 240 12.65 -0.49 2.20
CA VAL A 240 11.35 -1.18 2.04
C VAL A 240 10.29 -0.13 2.34
N SER A 241 9.66 0.38 1.29
CA SER A 241 8.57 1.35 1.40
C SER A 241 7.23 0.61 1.41
N PHE A 242 6.40 0.85 2.43
CA PHE A 242 5.02 0.38 2.46
C PHE A 242 4.13 1.48 1.90
N SER A 243 3.35 1.15 0.88
CA SER A 243 2.33 2.05 0.36
C SER A 243 1.02 1.29 0.21
N LYS A 244 0.06 1.66 1.07
CA LYS A 244 -1.32 1.16 1.03
C LYS A 244 -2.13 2.12 0.19
N PHE A 245 -2.74 1.61 -0.87
CA PHE A 245 -3.62 2.40 -1.72
C PHE A 245 -4.99 1.73 -1.73
N CYS A 246 -5.97 2.40 -1.12
CA CYS A 246 -7.36 1.97 -1.10
C CYS A 246 -8.16 3.02 -1.87
N ILE A 247 -8.76 2.63 -2.99
CA ILE A 247 -9.80 3.44 -3.61
C ILE A 247 -11.13 2.74 -3.34
N SER A 248 -11.98 3.41 -2.57
CA SER A 248 -13.38 3.04 -2.37
C SER A 248 -14.20 3.80 -3.40
N PHE A 249 -14.90 3.09 -4.27
CA PHE A 249 -15.80 3.67 -5.27
C PHE A 249 -17.23 3.46 -4.75
N ILE A 250 -17.77 4.49 -4.10
CA ILE A 250 -19.19 4.60 -3.77
C ILE A 250 -19.81 5.55 -4.79
#